data_AF-A0AB94IDL4-F1
#
_entry.id   AF-A0AB94IDL4-F1
#
_cell.length_a   1.000
_cell.length_b   1.000
_cell.length_c   1.000
_cell.angle_alpha   90.00
_cell.angle_beta   90.00
_cell.angle_gamma   90.00
#
_symmetry.space_group_name_H-M   'P 1'
#
loop_
_entity.id
_entity.type
_entity.pdbx_description
1 polymer ?
#
loop_
_entity_poly.entity_id
_entity_poly.type
_entity_poly.pdbx_seq_one_letter_code
_entity_poly.pdbx_strand_id
1 'polypeptide(L)' 'MFPEYRDLISKLKNSDLRFQKLFTQHNELDQKIKNIESGIIVDTSKAVDTLKKEKLKLKGEIHDILKKAAEKWQDSSS' A
#
# COMPACT_ATOMS: atom_id res chain seq x y z
N MET A 1 3.49 7.22 -3.15
CA MET A 1 4.16 5.93 -2.81
C MET A 1 5.54 6.24 -2.20
N PHE A 2 6.27 5.24 -1.71
CA PHE A 2 7.65 5.36 -1.21
C PHE A 2 8.66 5.25 -2.38
N PRO A 3 9.26 6.35 -2.86
CA PRO A 3 10.16 6.32 -4.01
C PRO A 3 11.52 5.68 -3.67
N GLU A 4 11.99 5.81 -2.43
CA GLU A 4 13.24 5.21 -1.94
C GLU A 4 13.24 3.68 -2.00
N TYR A 5 12.07 3.06 -1.84
CA TYR A 5 11.91 1.62 -1.90
C TYR A 5 11.44 1.12 -3.28
N ARG A 6 11.47 1.94 -4.34
CA ARG A 6 10.89 1.56 -5.65
C ARG A 6 11.39 0.22 -6.17
N ASP A 7 12.70 -0.04 -6.02
CA ASP A 7 13.33 -1.29 -6.45
C ASP A 7 12.81 -2.49 -5.64
N LEU A 8 12.79 -2.34 -4.31
CA LEU A 8 12.25 -3.31 -3.36
C LEU A 8 10.76 -3.59 -3.59
N ILE A 9 9.97 -2.54 -3.85
CA ILE A 9 8.55 -2.65 -4.19
C ILE A 9 8.39 -3.51 -5.44
N SER A 10 9.18 -3.27 -6.49
CA SER A 10 9.10 -4.05 -7.74
C SER A 10 9.41 -5.53 -7.50
N LYS A 11 10.44 -5.82 -6.70
CA LYS A 11 10.83 -7.19 -6.34
C LYS A 11 9.76 -7.88 -5.50
N LEU A 12 9.34 -7.26 -4.39
CA LEU A 12 8.31 -7.80 -3.50
C LEU A 12 6.97 -7.99 -4.21
N LYS A 13 6.63 -7.13 -5.17
CA LYS A 13 5.39 -7.27 -5.95
C LYS A 13 5.39 -8.54 -6.81
N ASN A 14 6.55 -9.09 -7.16
CA ASN A 14 6.67 -10.35 -7.90
C ASN A 14 6.96 -11.56 -6.99
N SER A 15 7.64 -11.35 -5.87
CA SER A 15 8.11 -12.43 -4.99
C SER A 15 7.27 -12.64 -3.71
N ASP A 16 6.50 -11.64 -3.28
CA ASP A 16 5.71 -11.67 -2.04
C ASP A 16 4.22 -11.42 -2.32
N LEU A 17 3.43 -12.49 -2.22
CA LEU A 17 1.98 -12.45 -2.47
C LEU A 17 1.24 -11.56 -1.45
N ARG A 18 1.72 -11.49 -0.20
CA ARG A 18 1.11 -10.65 0.84
C ARG A 18 1.33 -9.18 0.51
N PHE A 19 2.55 -8.81 0.12
CA PHE A 19 2.87 -7.47 -0.34
C PHE A 19 2.03 -7.09 -1.57
N GLN A 20 1.95 -7.99 -2.54
CA GLN A 20 1.18 -7.76 -3.77
C GLN A 20 -0.30 -7.46 -3.47
N LYS A 21 -0.93 -8.24 -2.58
CA LYS A 21 -2.31 -8.00 -2.13
C LYS A 21 -2.47 -6.65 -1.43
N LEU A 22 -1.60 -6.34 -0.46
CA LEU A 22 -1.65 -5.07 0.26
C LEU A 22 -1.47 -3.87 -0.67
N PHE A 23 -0.54 -3.96 -1.62
CA PHE A 23 -0.29 -2.90 -2.59
C PHE A 23 -1.50 -2.67 -3.49
N THR A 24 -2.09 -3.75 -4.01
CA THR A 24 -3.32 -3.67 -4.83
C THR A 24 -4.46 -3.07 -4.03
N GLN A 25 -4.73 -3.57 -2.82
CA GLN A 25 -5.79 -3.03 -1.95
C GLN A 25 -5.58 -1.54 -1.64
N HIS A 26 -4.34 -1.11 -1.34
CA HIS A 26 -4.04 0.30 -1.12
C HIS A 26 -4.36 1.13 -2.36
N ASN A 27 -4.00 0.64 -3.55
CA ASN A 27 -4.20 1.35 -4.80
C ASN A 27 -5.69 1.44 -5.18
N GLU A 28 -6.43 0.33 -5.03
CA GLU A 28 -7.88 0.31 -5.23
C GLU A 28 -8.59 1.28 -4.30
N LEU A 29 -8.17 1.32 -3.03
CA LEU A 29 -8.76 2.19 -2.03
C LEU A 29 -8.39 3.67 -2.28
N ASP A 30 -7.17 3.97 -2.74
CA ASP A 30 -6.79 5.32 -3.21
C ASP A 30 -7.67 5.78 -4.38
N GLN A 31 -7.86 4.92 -5.39
CA GLN A 31 -8.74 5.20 -6.53
C GLN A 31 -10.19 5.40 -6.09
N LYS A 32 -10.69 4.53 -5.19
CA LYS A 32 -12.04 4.66 -4.65
C LYS A 32 -12.23 6.00 -3.93
N ILE A 33 -11.30 6.39 -3.05
CA ILE A 33 -11.35 7.67 -2.35
C ILE A 33 -11.38 8.84 -3.35
N LYS A 34 -10.50 8.84 -4.36
CA LYS A 34 -10.49 9.87 -5.40
C LYS A 34 -11.80 9.96 -6.16
N ASN A 35 -12.40 8.82 -6.52
CA ASN A 35 -13.68 8.79 -7.21
C ASN A 35 -14.81 9.36 -6.34
N ILE A 36 -14.79 9.10 -5.03
CA ILE A 36 -15.77 9.68 -4.10
C ILE A 36 -15.55 11.18 -3.92
N GLU A 37 -14.31 11.61 -3.70
CA GLU A 37 -13.95 13.03 -3.56
C GLU A 37 -14.23 13.82 -4.84
N SER A 38 -14.09 13.20 -6.01
CA SER A 38 -14.43 13.79 -7.31
C SER A 38 -15.95 13.78 -7.61
N GLY A 39 -16.78 13.24 -6.71
CA GLY A 39 -18.23 13.12 -6.90
C GLY A 39 -18.67 12.10 -7.96
N ILE A 40 -17.75 11.25 -8.44
CA ILE A 40 -18.05 10.18 -9.40
C ILE A 40 -18.83 9.05 -8.71
N ILE A 41 -18.48 8.76 -7.46
CA ILE A 41 -19.14 7.74 -6.63
C ILE A 41 -19.78 8.43 -5.43
N VAL A 42 -21.10 8.26 -5.27
CA VAL A 42 -21.80 8.66 -4.04
C VAL A 42 -21.64 7.51 -3.03
N ASP A 43 -20.69 7.65 -2.10
CA ASP A 43 -20.50 6.65 -1.04
C ASP A 43 -21.43 6.97 0.14
N THR A 44 -22.50 6.19 0.27
CA THR A 44 -23.50 6.29 1.36
C THR A 44 -23.25 5.32 2.49
N SER A 45 -22.25 4.43 2.38
CA SER A 45 -22.10 3.27 3.27
C SER A 45 -20.83 3.32 4.12
N LYS A 46 -19.74 3.90 3.63
CA LYS A 46 -18.52 4.16 4.41
C LYS A 46 -18.14 5.63 4.31
N ALA A 47 -18.05 6.29 5.46
CA ALA A 47 -17.48 7.64 5.52
C ALA A 47 -16.08 7.63 4.88
N VAL A 48 -15.81 8.59 3.98
CA VAL A 48 -14.48 8.78 3.35
C VAL A 48 -13.35 8.82 4.40
N ASP A 49 -13.64 9.31 5.59
CA ASP A 49 -12.72 9.29 6.74
C ASP A 49 -12.28 7.86 7.13
N THR A 50 -13.20 6.90 7.18
CA THR A 50 -12.89 5.49 7.42
C THR A 50 -12.00 4.92 6.33
N LEU A 51 -12.30 5.23 5.05
CA LEU A 51 -11.46 4.80 3.94
C LEU A 51 -10.05 5.42 4.06
N LYS A 52 -9.93 6.70 4.39
CA LYS A 52 -8.62 7.35 4.62
C LYS A 52 -7.83 6.67 5.75
N LYS A 53 -8.50 6.25 6.84
CA LYS A 53 -7.88 5.47 7.93
C LYS A 53 -7.41 4.09 7.45
N GLU A 54 -8.23 3.36 6.70
CA GLU A 54 -7.82 2.07 6.11
C GLU A 54 -6.62 2.24 5.17
N LYS A 55 -6.60 3.31 4.36
CA LYS A 55 -5.47 3.64 3.48
C LYS A 55 -4.17 3.81 4.26
N LEU A 56 -4.23 4.57 5.36
CA LEU A 56 -3.09 4.81 6.22
C LEU A 56 -2.58 3.51 6.84
N LYS A 57 -3.49 2.65 7.29
CA LYS A 57 -3.16 1.33 7.83
C LYS A 57 -2.45 0.45 6.80
N LEU A 58 -2.98 0.37 5.58
CA LEU A 58 -2.36 -0.38 4.49
C LEU A 58 -0.97 0.18 4.13
N LYS A 59 -0.82 1.51 4.10
CA LYS A 59 0.48 2.15 3.90
C LYS A 59 1.48 1.78 4.99
N GLY A 60 1.04 1.68 6.25
CA GLY A 60 1.85 1.23 7.38
C GLY A 60 2.33 -0.21 7.23
N GLU A 61 1.41 -1.14 6.91
CA GLU A 61 1.74 -2.55 6.66
C GLU A 61 2.75 -2.70 5.50
N ILE A 62 2.53 -1.96 4.40
CA ILE A 62 3.46 -1.93 3.26
C ILE A 62 4.84 -1.46 3.71
N HIS A 63 4.92 -0.39 4.51
CA HIS A 63 6.18 0.15 5.00
C HIS A 63 6.92 -0.84 5.92
N ASP A 64 6.21 -1.54 6.80
CA ASP A 64 6.80 -2.53 7.69
C ASP A 64 7.42 -3.71 6.92
N ILE A 65 6.73 -4.18 5.88
CA ILE A 65 7.25 -5.21 4.98
C ILE A 65 8.49 -4.69 4.23
N LEU A 66 8.45 -3.46 3.72
CA LEU A 66 9.59 -2.87 3.02
C LEU A 66 10.81 -2.74 3.93
N LYS A 67 10.62 -2.33 5.18
CA LYS A 67 11.70 -2.22 6.17
C LYS A 67 12.31 -3.59 6.46
N LYS A 68 11.49 -4.59 6.78
CA LYS A 68 11.95 -5.97 7.03
C LYS A 68 12.67 -6.57 5.83
N ALA A 69 12.15 -6.32 4.63
CA ALA A 69 12.79 -6.77 3.40
C ALA A 69 14.13 -6.04 3.20
N ALA A 70 14.22 -4.74 3.44
CA ALA A 70 15.48 -4.00 3.35
C ALA A 70 16.53 -4.54 4.34
N GLU A 71 16.13 -4.82 5.59
CA GLU A 71 17.01 -5.42 6.61
C GLU A 71 17.50 -6.81 6.19
N LYS A 72 16.60 -7.68 5.73
CA LYS A 72 16.95 -9.04 5.29
C LYS A 72 17.95 -9.06 4.12
N TRP A 73 17.85 -8.08 3.22
CA TRP A 73 18.73 -7.98 2.06
C TRP A 73 20.10 -7.40 2.40
N GLN A 74 20.22 -6.63 3.49
CA GLN A 74 21.51 -6.18 4.02
C GLN A 74 22.27 -7.34 4.68
N ASP A 75 21.58 -8.23 5.39
CA ASP A 75 22.20 -9.35 6.12
C ASP A 75 22.76 -10.44 5.18
N SER A 76 22.11 -10.70 4.03
CA SER A 76 22.60 -11.67 3.04
C SER A 76 23.83 -11.19 2.23
N SER A 77 24.28 -9.95 2.42
CA SER A 77 25.50 -9.42 1.80
C SER A 77 26.69 -9.37 2.76
N SER A 78 26.57 -9.94 3.98
CA SER A 78 27.59 -9.91 5.02
C SER A 78 28.18 -11.28 5.33
#